data_AF-A0A5S3V5X8-F1
#
_entry.id   AF-A0A5S3V5X8-F1
#
_cell.length_a   1.000
_cell.length_b   1.000
_cell.length_c   1.000
_cell.angle_alpha   90.00
_cell.angle_beta   90.00
_cell.angle_gamma   90.00
#
_symmetry.space_group_name_H-M   'P 1'
#
loop_
_entity.id
_entity.type
_entity.pdbx_description
1 polymer ?
#
loop_
_entity_poly.entity_id
_entity_poly.type
_entity_poly.pdbx_seq_one_letter_code
_entity_poly.pdbx_strand_id
1 'polypeptide(L)'
;MSELTNELRDWVDVNLGRGGDKDVIFKVLYDRGISAQTIEAYMGYRPSVSIQDIVNPFSENEQVNYHRYPQKTLFLPNAQECISGESRVLRVDQFLNNEEVDAIFSVITPSLEDFLKTQSQSELDKQLGQFTYRLGALNNAIIAEVDRRICKWVGVDPRCGEDLLIQMVNSQEAIQQEAFLDNSVFSVVIYLSGDKTQNSTQFPLLNASLEFGQGDLLFWQNKASDNSIDQQMCYYNAPDNEHQQYMLVKRFYLNDELPMYRKTLSEMVENYTELGIHKIQLPNEFMSTLTNFYHSNKNLQEDEFSGEDDFIKTSEKNIAPTTMTTLPEHLCDYVHDYMQPLLESWTGTLLEATYVYGIRTYHNKSILKPHRDRIATHIISCIINVYQDVDMEWPLQIEDNFYRKHSVILKPGEAIFYESARLEHSRVEPFQGRAYANVFCHFKPIGYVPPDYI
;
A
#
# COMPACT_ATOMS: atom_id res chain seq x y z
N MET A 1 -6.62 -32.86 27.08
CA MET A 1 -6.03 -33.17 25.76
C MET A 1 -7.18 -33.30 24.79
N SER A 2 -7.19 -32.55 23.69
CA SER A 2 -8.27 -32.64 22.69
C SER A 2 -8.13 -33.93 21.89
N GLU A 3 -9.26 -34.61 21.66
CA GLU A 3 -9.34 -35.80 20.81
C GLU A 3 -9.46 -35.40 19.34
N LEU A 4 -8.99 -36.26 18.43
CA LEU A 4 -9.12 -36.07 16.99
C LEU A 4 -10.60 -36.29 16.57
N THR A 5 -11.34 -35.21 16.32
CA THR A 5 -12.75 -35.24 15.92
C THR A 5 -12.93 -35.79 14.50
N ASN A 6 -14.14 -36.26 14.17
CA ASN A 6 -14.44 -36.76 12.81
C ASN A 6 -14.23 -35.68 11.73
N GLU A 7 -14.54 -34.42 12.02
CA GLU A 7 -14.29 -33.30 11.11
C GLU A 7 -12.79 -33.10 10.81
N LEU A 8 -11.93 -33.29 11.81
CA LEU A 8 -10.48 -33.19 11.62
C LEU A 8 -9.92 -34.41 10.87
N ARG A 9 -10.52 -35.59 11.06
CA ARG A 9 -10.18 -36.80 10.29
C ARG A 9 -10.52 -36.63 8.81
N ASP A 10 -11.73 -36.16 8.52
CA ASP A 10 -12.17 -35.89 7.15
C ASP A 10 -11.29 -34.82 6.48
N TRP A 11 -10.92 -33.78 7.22
CA TRP A 11 -10.00 -32.76 6.74
C TRP A 11 -8.60 -33.32 6.41
N VAL A 12 -8.04 -34.19 7.26
CA VAL A 12 -6.75 -34.84 7.00
C VAL A 12 -6.81 -35.71 5.75
N ASP A 13 -7.85 -36.53 5.62
CA ASP A 13 -7.99 -37.47 4.52
C ASP A 13 -8.13 -36.75 3.17
N VAL A 14 -8.89 -35.65 3.14
CA VAL A 14 -9.03 -34.80 1.94
C VAL A 14 -7.70 -34.15 1.56
N ASN A 15 -6.94 -33.61 2.52
CA ASN A 15 -5.69 -32.93 2.23
C ASN A 15 -4.56 -33.90 1.83
N LEU A 16 -4.51 -35.09 2.43
CA LEU A 16 -3.60 -36.15 1.99
C LEU A 16 -3.97 -36.68 0.60
N GLY A 17 -5.27 -36.83 0.31
CA GLY A 17 -5.76 -37.24 -1.02
C GLY A 17 -5.42 -36.25 -2.13
N ARG A 18 -5.22 -34.97 -1.79
CA ARG A 18 -4.79 -33.91 -2.72
C ARG A 18 -3.28 -33.76 -2.84
N GLY A 19 -2.49 -34.63 -2.18
CA GLY A 19 -1.03 -34.55 -2.19
C GLY A 19 -0.46 -33.47 -1.26
N GLY A 20 -1.22 -33.03 -0.26
CA GLY A 20 -0.77 -32.05 0.73
C GLY A 20 0.43 -32.56 1.54
N ASP A 21 1.30 -31.62 1.93
CA ASP A 21 2.51 -31.90 2.69
C ASP A 21 2.17 -32.48 4.07
N LYS A 22 2.70 -33.67 4.36
CA LYS A 22 2.45 -34.39 5.61
C LYS A 22 3.04 -33.68 6.83
N ASP A 23 4.18 -33.00 6.69
CA ASP A 23 4.80 -32.21 7.76
C ASP A 23 3.87 -31.04 8.14
N VAL A 24 3.33 -30.35 7.14
CA VAL A 24 2.40 -29.23 7.33
C VAL A 24 1.08 -29.68 7.95
N ILE A 25 0.45 -30.74 7.42
CA ILE A 25 -0.80 -31.30 7.97
C ILE A 25 -0.60 -31.73 9.43
N PHE A 26 0.54 -32.34 9.75
CA PHE A 26 0.89 -32.72 11.11
C PHE A 26 0.97 -31.49 12.03
N LYS A 27 1.66 -30.44 11.60
CA LYS A 27 1.82 -29.19 12.35
C LYS A 27 0.49 -28.49 12.62
N VAL A 28 -0.44 -28.48 11.65
CA VAL A 28 -1.78 -27.89 11.80
C VAL A 28 -2.57 -28.58 12.93
N LEU A 29 -2.56 -29.92 12.96
CA LEU A 29 -3.24 -30.68 14.01
C LEU A 29 -2.59 -30.48 15.38
N TYR A 30 -1.25 -30.41 15.41
CA TYR A 30 -0.48 -30.18 16.63
C TYR A 30 -0.79 -28.81 17.24
N ASP A 31 -0.85 -27.76 16.42
CA ASP A 31 -1.18 -26.41 16.88
C ASP A 31 -2.65 -26.26 17.31
N ARG A 32 -3.54 -27.14 16.83
CA ARG A 32 -4.92 -27.30 17.33
C ARG A 32 -5.00 -28.09 18.65
N GLY A 33 -3.87 -28.34 19.29
CA GLY A 33 -3.77 -28.94 20.63
C GLY A 33 -3.87 -30.47 20.67
N ILE A 34 -3.84 -31.14 19.51
CA ILE A 34 -3.83 -32.61 19.45
C ILE A 34 -2.42 -33.12 19.74
N SER A 35 -2.32 -34.17 20.56
CA SER A 35 -1.02 -34.72 20.93
C SER A 35 -0.31 -35.31 19.71
N ALA A 36 1.01 -35.12 19.63
CA ALA A 36 1.84 -35.68 18.55
C ALA A 36 1.66 -37.20 18.42
N GLN A 37 1.52 -37.92 19.55
CA GLN A 37 1.29 -39.37 19.57
C GLN A 37 -0.04 -39.76 18.90
N THR A 38 -1.10 -38.98 19.10
CA THR A 38 -2.40 -39.19 18.47
C THR A 38 -2.34 -38.93 16.97
N ILE A 39 -1.61 -37.90 16.54
CA ILE A 39 -1.45 -37.55 15.12
C ILE A 39 -0.61 -38.60 14.40
N GLU A 40 0.52 -39.01 15.00
CA GLU A 40 1.40 -40.07 14.46
C GLU A 40 0.63 -41.38 14.26
N ALA A 41 -0.19 -41.78 15.25
CA ALA A 41 -0.99 -42.99 15.19
C ALA A 41 -2.08 -42.93 14.10
N TYR A 42 -2.68 -41.76 13.87
CA TYR A 42 -3.72 -41.59 12.85
C TYR A 42 -3.14 -41.49 11.43
N MET A 43 -2.13 -40.66 11.23
CA MET A 43 -1.54 -40.41 9.91
C MET A 43 -0.54 -41.49 9.48
N GLY A 44 -0.08 -42.34 10.40
CA GLY A 44 1.01 -43.28 10.16
C GLY A 44 2.31 -42.59 9.73
N TYR A 45 2.49 -41.34 10.14
CA TYR A 45 3.54 -40.44 9.69
C TYR A 45 4.14 -39.69 10.87
N ARG A 46 5.46 -39.54 10.85
CA ARG A 46 6.21 -38.76 11.82
C ARG A 46 7.01 -37.70 11.08
N PRO A 47 7.00 -36.43 11.54
CA PRO A 47 7.65 -35.37 10.81
C PRO A 47 9.14 -35.59 10.57
N SER A 48 9.61 -35.13 9.42
CA SER A 48 11.01 -35.32 8.98
C SER A 48 11.98 -34.35 9.67
N VAL A 49 11.45 -33.25 10.19
CA VAL A 49 12.14 -32.20 10.95
C VAL A 49 11.44 -31.95 12.28
N SER A 50 12.01 -31.12 13.15
CA SER A 50 11.37 -30.77 14.43
C SER A 50 10.02 -30.08 14.16
N ILE A 51 8.98 -30.45 14.90
CA ILE A 51 7.64 -29.82 14.82
C ILE A 51 7.68 -28.30 15.06
N GLN A 52 8.69 -27.80 15.78
CA GLN A 52 8.86 -26.37 16.02
C GLN A 52 9.35 -25.62 14.78
N ASP A 53 9.98 -26.31 13.83
CA ASP A 53 10.58 -25.73 12.62
C ASP A 53 9.62 -25.81 11.41
N ILE A 54 8.48 -26.48 11.57
CA ILE A 54 7.45 -26.61 10.53
C ILE A 54 6.49 -25.43 10.65
N VAL A 55 6.30 -24.70 9.55
CA VAL A 55 5.39 -23.55 9.52
C VAL A 55 3.96 -24.03 9.37
N ASN A 56 3.07 -23.56 10.24
CA ASN A 56 1.63 -23.74 10.09
C ASN A 56 1.06 -22.60 9.22
N PRO A 57 0.57 -22.88 8.00
CA PRO A 57 0.01 -21.85 7.13
C PRO A 57 -1.34 -21.29 7.63
N PHE A 58 -1.91 -21.87 8.70
CA PHE A 58 -3.19 -21.48 9.29
C PHE A 58 -3.06 -21.01 10.75
N SER A 59 -1.85 -20.91 11.31
CA SER A 59 -1.71 -20.35 12.66
C SER A 59 -1.90 -18.83 12.59
N GLU A 60 -3.08 -18.37 12.96
CA GLU A 60 -3.34 -16.99 13.38
C GLU A 60 -2.53 -16.70 14.65
N ASN A 61 -1.26 -16.38 14.48
CA ASN A 61 -0.51 -15.58 15.43
C ASN A 61 -0.17 -14.25 14.76
N GLU A 62 -1.21 -13.55 14.33
CA GLU A 62 -1.18 -12.08 14.25
C GLU A 62 -1.30 -11.50 15.66
N GLN A 63 -0.34 -11.83 16.53
CA GLN A 63 0.14 -10.75 17.38
C GLN A 63 0.88 -9.83 16.42
N VAL A 64 0.51 -8.55 16.41
CA VAL A 64 1.17 -7.45 15.71
C VAL A 64 2.61 -7.34 16.20
N ASN A 65 3.44 -8.31 15.86
CA ASN A 65 4.87 -8.23 15.90
C ASN A 65 5.22 -7.64 14.55
N TYR A 66 5.61 -6.37 14.58
CA TYR A 66 6.41 -5.73 13.55
C TYR A 66 7.63 -6.62 13.28
N HIS A 67 7.47 -7.66 12.46
CA HIS A 67 8.58 -8.38 11.88
C HIS A 67 9.18 -7.39 10.89
N ARG A 68 10.08 -6.55 11.42
CA ARG A 68 10.90 -5.69 10.59
C ARG A 68 11.71 -6.62 9.74
N TYR A 69 11.38 -6.61 8.45
CA TYR A 69 12.30 -7.08 7.44
C TYR A 69 13.68 -6.45 7.69
N PRO A 70 14.77 -7.22 7.63
CA PRO A 70 16.10 -6.66 7.58
C PRO A 70 16.29 -5.96 6.23
N GLN A 71 15.72 -4.76 6.06
CA GLN A 71 15.79 -3.98 4.82
C GLN A 71 17.22 -3.43 4.63
N LYS A 72 18.11 -4.27 4.08
CA LYS A 72 19.26 -3.75 3.33
C LYS A 72 18.85 -3.25 1.94
N THR A 73 17.68 -3.63 1.45
CA THR A 73 17.20 -3.27 0.11
C THR A 73 15.96 -2.38 0.20
N LEU A 74 16.08 -1.14 -0.28
CA LEU A 74 14.96 -0.20 -0.43
C LEU A 74 14.01 -0.68 -1.53
N PHE A 75 12.75 -0.87 -1.18
CA PHE A 75 11.65 -1.11 -2.12
C PHE A 75 10.82 0.17 -2.27
N LEU A 76 10.91 0.79 -3.45
CA LEU A 76 10.32 2.09 -3.74
C LEU A 76 9.40 1.94 -4.97
N PRO A 77 8.09 1.72 -4.78
CA PRO A 77 7.14 1.49 -5.88
C PRO A 77 7.05 2.73 -6.78
N ASN A 78 6.75 2.52 -8.07
CA ASN A 78 6.69 3.57 -9.11
C ASN A 78 8.00 4.35 -9.37
N ALA A 79 9.10 4.01 -8.67
CA ALA A 79 10.38 4.68 -8.86
C ALA A 79 11.06 4.24 -10.15
N GLN A 80 11.58 5.20 -10.92
CA GLN A 80 12.45 4.97 -12.06
C GLN A 80 13.88 5.34 -11.69
N GLU A 81 14.84 4.51 -12.09
CA GLU A 81 16.25 4.75 -11.80
C GLU A 81 16.86 5.73 -12.82
N CYS A 82 17.30 6.89 -12.34
CA CYS A 82 17.98 7.92 -13.13
C CYS A 82 19.49 7.66 -13.18
N ILE A 83 20.05 7.23 -12.04
CA ILE A 83 21.46 6.89 -11.89
C ILE A 83 21.53 5.58 -11.11
N SER A 84 22.19 4.58 -11.71
CA SER A 84 22.34 3.23 -11.16
C SER A 84 23.72 3.01 -10.55
N GLY A 85 23.86 1.97 -9.72
CA GLY A 85 25.11 1.59 -9.05
C GLY A 85 25.10 1.91 -7.56
N GLU A 86 26.28 2.22 -6.99
CA GLU A 86 26.41 2.58 -5.57
C GLU A 86 25.77 3.95 -5.25
N SER A 87 25.75 4.82 -6.25
CA SER A 87 25.26 6.20 -6.22
C SER A 87 23.83 6.28 -6.77
N ARG A 88 22.88 5.68 -6.03
CA ARG A 88 21.51 5.45 -6.52
C ARG A 88 20.64 6.71 -6.45
N VAL A 89 20.14 7.15 -7.61
CA VAL A 89 19.21 8.28 -7.75
C VAL A 89 17.95 7.83 -8.49
N LEU A 90 16.79 8.11 -7.90
CA LEU A 90 15.48 7.67 -8.36
C LEU A 90 14.53 8.84 -8.55
N ARG A 91 13.67 8.75 -9.56
CA ARG A 91 12.56 9.68 -9.79
C ARG A 91 11.21 8.99 -9.64
N VAL A 92 10.20 9.75 -9.26
CA VAL A 92 8.79 9.38 -9.34
C VAL A 92 8.05 10.54 -9.97
N ASP A 93 7.40 10.29 -11.09
CA ASP A 93 6.60 11.31 -11.76
C ASP A 93 5.26 11.48 -11.02
N GLN A 94 4.77 12.72 -10.91
CA GLN A 94 3.44 13.03 -10.36
C GLN A 94 3.17 12.41 -8.97
N PHE A 95 4.19 12.36 -8.11
CA PHE A 95 4.01 11.95 -6.72
C PHE A 95 2.96 12.83 -6.03
N LEU A 96 3.02 14.15 -6.26
CA LEU A 96 1.91 15.06 -6.01
C LEU A 96 1.19 15.36 -7.32
N ASN A 97 -0.13 15.44 -7.27
CA ASN A 97 -0.91 15.93 -8.41
C ASN A 97 -1.05 17.47 -8.35
N ASN A 98 -1.55 18.08 -9.43
CA ASN A 98 -1.69 19.53 -9.51
C ASN A 98 -2.58 20.12 -8.40
N GLU A 99 -3.67 19.45 -8.03
CA GLU A 99 -4.57 19.91 -6.95
C GLU A 99 -3.86 19.95 -5.60
N GLU A 100 -3.03 18.94 -5.31
CA GLU A 100 -2.21 18.87 -4.10
C GLU A 100 -1.16 19.98 -4.08
N VAL A 101 -0.51 20.24 -5.22
CA VAL A 101 0.48 21.31 -5.31
C VAL A 101 -0.17 22.69 -5.12
N ASP A 102 -1.31 22.95 -5.74
CA ASP A 102 -2.06 24.20 -5.57
C ASP A 102 -2.51 24.40 -4.11
N ALA A 103 -2.97 23.32 -3.47
CA ALA A 103 -3.35 23.34 -2.06
C ALA A 103 -2.15 23.64 -1.14
N ILE A 104 -0.98 23.06 -1.44
CA ILE A 104 0.26 23.33 -0.69
C ILE A 104 0.66 24.80 -0.87
N PHE A 105 0.70 25.32 -2.10
CA PHE A 105 1.03 26.73 -2.34
C PHE A 105 0.10 27.69 -1.60
N SER A 106 -1.20 27.41 -1.62
CA SER A 106 -2.21 28.21 -0.91
C SER A 106 -1.93 28.29 0.59
N VAL A 107 -1.37 27.24 1.18
CA VAL A 107 -1.01 27.17 2.60
C VAL A 107 0.32 27.85 2.90
N ILE A 108 1.35 27.62 2.09
CA ILE A 108 2.72 28.07 2.40
C ILE A 108 2.97 29.53 2.05
N THR A 109 2.29 30.07 1.02
CA THR A 109 2.61 31.39 0.45
C THR A 109 2.54 32.51 1.49
N PRO A 110 1.49 32.66 2.32
CA PRO A 110 1.42 33.76 3.30
C PRO A 110 2.56 33.73 4.32
N SER A 111 2.90 32.53 4.82
CA SER A 111 3.97 32.36 5.80
C SER A 111 5.35 32.55 5.19
N LEU A 112 5.55 32.13 3.94
CA LEU A 112 6.79 32.31 3.23
C LEU A 112 7.04 33.80 2.92
N GLU A 113 6.02 34.55 2.48
CA GLU A 113 6.14 35.99 2.25
C GLU A 113 6.50 36.77 3.53
N ASP A 114 5.92 36.40 4.67
CA ASP A 114 6.23 37.02 5.96
C ASP A 114 7.66 36.67 6.41
N PHE A 115 8.07 35.41 6.24
CA PHE A 115 9.41 34.95 6.53
C PHE A 115 10.47 35.71 5.71
N LEU A 116 10.26 35.84 4.40
CA LEU A 116 11.18 36.54 3.49
C LEU A 116 11.31 38.05 3.81
N LYS A 117 10.32 38.65 4.48
CA LYS A 117 10.37 40.06 4.93
C LYS A 117 11.09 40.25 6.25
N THR A 118 11.12 39.23 7.12
CA THR A 118 11.46 39.38 8.53
C THR A 118 12.77 38.70 8.94
N GLN A 119 13.24 37.72 8.17
CA GLN A 119 14.41 36.91 8.52
C GLN A 119 15.55 37.11 7.53
N SER A 120 16.78 37.20 8.05
CA SER A 120 17.99 37.10 7.24
C SER A 120 18.27 35.65 6.90
N GLN A 121 18.67 35.35 5.65
CA GLN A 121 19.17 34.03 5.26
C GLN A 121 20.23 33.53 6.25
N SER A 122 20.19 32.24 6.56
CA SER A 122 21.30 31.60 7.27
C SER A 122 22.58 31.67 6.42
N GLU A 123 23.76 31.58 7.04
CA GLU A 123 25.01 31.57 6.28
C GLU A 123 25.08 30.41 5.27
N LEU A 124 24.51 29.25 5.63
CA LEU A 124 24.40 28.11 4.72
C LEU A 124 23.46 28.42 3.55
N ASP A 125 22.30 29.01 3.80
CA ASP A 125 21.36 29.42 2.74
C ASP A 125 21.99 30.44 1.79
N LYS A 126 22.79 31.38 2.30
CA LYS A 126 23.56 32.34 1.48
C LYS A 126 24.58 31.63 0.59
N GLN A 127 25.34 30.68 1.14
CA GLN A 127 26.32 29.89 0.39
C GLN A 127 25.66 29.06 -0.72
N LEU A 128 24.47 28.53 -0.44
CA LEU A 128 23.70 27.71 -1.36
C LEU A 128 22.74 28.53 -2.23
N GLY A 129 22.77 29.86 -2.17
CA GLY A 129 21.91 30.72 -2.98
C GLY A 129 20.42 30.36 -2.89
N GLN A 130 19.94 30.06 -1.68
CA GLN A 130 18.59 29.56 -1.44
C GLN A 130 17.97 30.18 -0.18
N PHE A 131 16.68 29.88 0.05
CA PHE A 131 16.01 30.12 1.32
C PHE A 131 15.37 28.83 1.80
N THR A 132 15.49 28.53 3.10
CA THR A 132 14.86 27.36 3.72
C THR A 132 13.87 27.80 4.79
N TYR A 133 12.64 27.26 4.72
CA TYR A 133 11.62 27.46 5.75
C TYR A 133 11.05 26.11 6.23
N ARG A 134 10.88 25.96 7.54
CA ARG A 134 10.43 24.71 8.18
C ARG A 134 8.91 24.69 8.28
N LEU A 135 8.26 23.78 7.56
CA LEU A 135 6.80 23.74 7.46
C LEU A 135 6.12 23.12 8.69
N GLY A 136 6.87 22.42 9.54
CA GLY A 136 6.33 21.82 10.77
C GLY A 136 5.63 22.82 11.71
N ALA A 137 6.01 24.10 11.65
CA ALA A 137 5.38 25.16 12.44
C ALA A 137 3.95 25.51 11.99
N LEU A 138 3.56 25.18 10.75
CA LEU A 138 2.26 25.54 10.18
C LEU A 138 1.11 24.68 10.73
N ASN A 139 1.41 23.50 11.31
CA ASN A 139 0.43 22.54 11.82
C ASN A 139 -0.77 22.35 10.87
N ASN A 140 -0.48 22.12 9.59
CA ASN A 140 -1.48 22.06 8.53
C ASN A 140 -1.69 20.61 8.04
N ALA A 141 -2.95 20.25 7.79
CA ALA A 141 -3.33 18.89 7.41
C ALA A 141 -2.73 18.41 6.08
N ILE A 142 -2.65 19.25 5.03
CA ILE A 142 -2.06 18.83 3.74
C ILE A 142 -0.55 18.62 3.87
N ILE A 143 0.13 19.48 4.63
CA ILE A 143 1.57 19.36 4.90
C ILE A 143 1.87 18.08 5.69
N ALA A 144 1.09 17.81 6.74
CA ALA A 144 1.22 16.59 7.53
C ALA A 144 0.93 15.32 6.71
N GLU A 145 -0.03 15.38 5.79
CA GLU A 145 -0.36 14.24 4.92
C GLU A 145 0.74 13.99 3.88
N VAL A 146 1.32 15.03 3.27
CA VAL A 146 2.47 14.88 2.35
C VAL A 146 3.67 14.31 3.09
N ASP A 147 3.98 14.81 4.28
CA ASP A 147 5.08 14.27 5.12
C ASP A 147 4.87 12.78 5.44
N ARG A 148 3.64 12.41 5.84
CA ARG A 148 3.25 11.01 6.09
C ARG A 148 3.45 10.16 4.84
N ARG A 149 3.00 10.64 3.67
CA ARG A 149 3.12 9.92 2.40
C ARG A 149 4.58 9.72 2.00
N ILE A 150 5.45 10.72 2.14
CA ILE A 150 6.89 10.59 1.89
C ILE A 150 7.49 9.51 2.81
N CYS A 151 7.23 9.58 4.12
CA CYS A 151 7.77 8.62 5.08
C CYS A 151 7.29 7.19 4.79
N LYS A 152 6.00 7.02 4.45
CA LYS A 152 5.41 5.73 4.06
C LYS A 152 5.99 5.19 2.75
N TRP A 153 6.14 6.06 1.75
CA TRP A 153 6.70 5.69 0.45
C TRP A 153 8.14 5.23 0.57
N VAL A 154 9.00 6.00 1.25
CA VAL A 154 10.40 5.60 1.53
C VAL A 154 10.45 4.36 2.45
N GLY A 155 9.46 4.22 3.34
CA GLY A 155 9.40 3.12 4.31
C GLY A 155 10.17 3.41 5.59
N VAL A 156 10.37 4.69 5.93
CA VAL A 156 11.18 5.13 7.07
C VAL A 156 10.29 5.69 8.19
N ASP A 157 10.65 5.41 9.44
CA ASP A 157 10.05 5.99 10.62
C ASP A 157 10.14 7.52 10.55
N PRO A 158 9.01 8.25 10.64
CA PRO A 158 9.03 9.72 10.59
C PRO A 158 9.97 10.38 11.60
N ARG A 159 10.24 9.72 12.74
CA ARG A 159 11.16 10.20 13.79
C ARG A 159 12.64 10.11 13.41
N CYS A 160 12.96 9.40 12.33
CA CYS A 160 14.28 9.43 11.71
C CYS A 160 14.41 10.57 10.70
N GLY A 161 13.32 11.30 10.40
CA GLY A 161 13.33 12.43 9.47
C GLY A 161 13.29 13.78 10.18
N GLU A 162 13.83 14.81 9.53
CA GLU A 162 13.56 16.20 9.92
C GLU A 162 12.13 16.62 9.55
N ASP A 163 11.58 17.70 10.11
CA ASP A 163 10.32 18.25 9.60
C ASP A 163 10.40 18.58 8.11
N LEU A 164 9.29 18.46 7.39
CA LEU A 164 9.22 18.87 5.99
C LEU A 164 9.63 20.34 5.83
N LEU A 165 10.52 20.60 4.89
CA LEU A 165 11.03 21.93 4.57
C LEU A 165 10.47 22.41 3.23
N ILE A 166 10.35 23.72 3.07
CA ILE A 166 10.28 24.36 1.74
C ILE A 166 11.63 25.03 1.48
N GLN A 167 12.19 24.76 0.31
CA GLN A 167 13.37 25.43 -0.22
C GLN A 167 12.99 26.24 -1.45
N MET A 168 13.49 27.47 -1.52
CA MET A 168 13.32 28.37 -2.66
C MET A 168 14.69 28.74 -3.21
N VAL A 169 14.89 28.56 -4.51
CA VAL A 169 16.13 28.91 -5.22
C VAL A 169 15.81 29.94 -6.29
N ASN A 170 16.56 31.04 -6.29
CA ASN A 170 16.46 32.10 -7.29
C ASN A 170 17.48 31.88 -8.41
N SER A 171 17.05 32.08 -9.66
CA SER A 171 17.92 31.92 -10.85
C SER A 171 19.18 32.80 -10.84
N GLN A 172 19.12 34.00 -10.27
CA GLN A 172 20.27 34.90 -10.15
C GLN A 172 21.27 34.46 -9.07
N GLU A 173 20.82 33.70 -8.05
CA GLU A 173 21.64 33.17 -6.95
C GLU A 173 22.20 31.78 -7.27
N ALA A 174 21.55 31.02 -8.17
CA ALA A 174 22.01 29.72 -8.66
C ALA A 174 23.41 29.75 -9.30
N ILE A 175 23.82 30.90 -9.86
CA ILE A 175 25.12 31.10 -10.52
C ILE A 175 26.31 31.00 -9.55
N GLN A 176 26.08 31.05 -8.23
CA GLN A 176 27.11 30.99 -7.19
C GLN A 176 27.02 29.76 -6.28
N GLN A 177 26.17 28.77 -6.59
CA GLN A 177 25.98 27.61 -5.71
C GLN A 177 27.23 26.72 -5.64
N GLU A 178 27.71 26.51 -4.42
CA GLU A 178 28.61 25.40 -4.13
C GLU A 178 27.79 24.11 -4.03
N ALA A 179 28.31 23.01 -4.58
CA ALA A 179 27.63 21.73 -4.48
C ALA A 179 27.53 21.30 -3.01
N PHE A 180 26.30 21.07 -2.54
CA PHE A 180 26.01 20.70 -1.17
C PHE A 180 26.21 19.20 -0.96
N LEU A 181 26.96 18.83 0.08
CA LEU A 181 27.08 17.45 0.52
C LEU A 181 26.25 17.22 1.78
N ASP A 182 25.21 16.42 1.64
CA ASP A 182 24.24 16.11 2.69
C ASP A 182 24.73 14.94 3.57
N ASN A 183 24.63 15.08 4.90
CA ASN A 183 25.02 14.03 5.86
C ASN A 183 23.82 13.16 6.33
N SER A 184 22.65 13.36 5.76
CA SER A 184 21.53 12.44 5.90
C SER A 184 21.85 11.08 5.29
N VAL A 185 21.01 10.08 5.52
CA VAL A 185 21.03 8.79 4.83
C VAL A 185 20.32 8.92 3.49
N PHE A 186 19.14 9.55 3.50
CA PHE A 186 18.31 9.76 2.33
C PHE A 186 17.85 11.21 2.25
N SER A 187 17.79 11.70 1.01
CA SER A 187 17.16 12.98 0.69
C SER A 187 16.02 12.75 -0.30
N VAL A 188 14.91 13.43 -0.03
CA VAL A 188 13.72 13.49 -0.89
C VAL A 188 13.46 14.95 -1.22
N VAL A 189 13.28 15.22 -2.52
CA VAL A 189 12.91 16.53 -3.05
C VAL A 189 11.64 16.37 -3.88
N ILE A 190 10.65 17.22 -3.68
CA ILE A 190 9.46 17.30 -4.54
C ILE A 190 9.38 18.70 -5.12
N TYR A 191 9.29 18.80 -6.43
CA TYR A 191 9.24 20.08 -7.14
C TYR A 191 7.81 20.62 -7.16
N LEU A 192 7.62 21.86 -6.72
CA LEU A 192 6.30 22.48 -6.65
C LEU A 192 6.06 23.49 -7.78
N SER A 193 7.06 24.21 -8.23
CA SER A 193 6.91 25.18 -9.34
C SER A 193 7.45 24.64 -10.65
N GLY A 194 7.06 25.28 -11.76
CA GLY A 194 7.69 25.17 -13.06
C GLY A 194 7.32 23.95 -13.91
N ASP A 195 7.41 24.12 -15.23
CA ASP A 195 7.34 23.03 -16.21
C ASP A 195 8.62 22.19 -16.18
N LYS A 196 8.60 20.99 -16.80
CA LYS A 196 9.73 20.03 -16.76
C LYS A 196 11.09 20.64 -17.11
N THR A 197 11.14 21.61 -18.02
CA THR A 197 12.38 22.26 -18.47
C THR A 197 12.88 23.38 -17.55
N GLN A 198 12.12 23.74 -16.51
CA GLN A 198 12.39 24.91 -15.67
C GLN A 198 13.08 24.55 -14.35
N ASN A 199 12.98 23.30 -13.91
CA ASN A 199 13.64 22.83 -12.70
C ASN A 199 14.67 21.76 -13.05
N SER A 200 15.88 21.92 -12.53
CA SER A 200 16.86 20.86 -12.58
C SER A 200 17.62 20.70 -11.27
N THR A 201 18.05 19.46 -11.01
CA THR A 201 19.01 19.14 -9.96
C THR A 201 20.23 18.51 -10.62
N GLN A 202 21.40 19.04 -10.28
CA GLN A 202 22.68 18.71 -10.87
C GLN A 202 23.50 17.90 -9.87
N PHE A 203 24.06 16.78 -10.32
CA PHE A 203 25.02 15.97 -9.59
C PHE A 203 26.38 16.07 -10.31
N PRO A 204 27.19 17.11 -10.04
CA PRO A 204 28.37 17.45 -10.83
C PRO A 204 29.41 16.34 -10.91
N LEU A 205 29.65 15.60 -9.82
CA LEU A 205 30.63 14.52 -9.81
C LEU A 205 30.18 13.29 -10.61
N LEU A 206 28.88 13.18 -10.88
CA LEU A 206 28.28 12.16 -11.74
C LEU A 206 28.07 12.66 -13.18
N ASN A 207 28.38 13.92 -13.48
CA ASN A 207 28.04 14.60 -14.73
C ASN A 207 26.57 14.43 -15.13
N ALA A 208 25.67 14.45 -14.15
CA ALA A 208 24.24 14.22 -14.36
C ALA A 208 23.42 15.50 -14.11
N SER A 209 22.54 15.79 -15.06
CA SER A 209 21.57 16.88 -15.02
C SER A 209 20.18 16.27 -15.14
N LEU A 210 19.35 16.40 -14.11
CA LEU A 210 18.02 15.81 -14.10
C LEU A 210 16.96 16.92 -14.08
N GLU A 211 16.00 16.84 -15.00
CA GLU A 211 14.91 17.79 -15.19
C GLU A 211 13.60 17.26 -14.61
N PHE A 212 12.82 18.15 -13.97
CA PHE A 212 11.63 17.78 -13.21
C PHE A 212 10.46 18.74 -13.41
N GLY A 213 9.26 18.17 -13.50
CA GLY A 213 8.02 18.92 -13.55
C GLY A 213 7.40 19.07 -12.16
N GLN A 214 6.40 19.95 -12.09
CA GLN A 214 5.55 20.08 -10.92
C GLN A 214 4.99 18.72 -10.45
N GLY A 215 5.16 18.45 -9.17
CA GLY A 215 4.70 17.24 -8.49
C GLY A 215 5.65 16.04 -8.59
N ASP A 216 6.68 16.11 -9.42
CA ASP A 216 7.69 15.05 -9.52
C ASP A 216 8.53 15.00 -8.23
N LEU A 217 8.94 13.79 -7.84
CA LEU A 217 9.77 13.50 -6.67
C LEU A 217 11.13 12.96 -7.12
N LEU A 218 12.19 13.48 -6.52
CA LEU A 218 13.56 12.99 -6.63
C LEU A 218 13.98 12.41 -5.28
N PHE A 219 14.52 11.19 -5.30
CA PHE A 219 15.06 10.49 -4.14
C PHE A 219 16.51 10.07 -4.42
N TRP A 220 17.39 10.18 -3.43
CA TRP A 220 18.71 9.58 -3.50
C TRP A 220 19.25 9.20 -2.12
N GLN A 221 20.29 8.36 -2.14
CA GLN A 221 20.97 7.88 -0.96
C GLN A 221 22.34 8.56 -0.82
N ASN A 222 22.56 9.27 0.28
CA ASN A 222 23.80 10.02 0.55
C ASN A 222 24.90 9.18 1.21
N LYS A 223 24.57 7.98 1.72
CA LYS A 223 25.51 7.10 2.43
C LYS A 223 25.66 5.75 1.76
N ALA A 224 26.89 5.29 1.60
CA ALA A 224 27.20 3.96 1.09
C ALA A 224 26.80 2.85 2.07
N SER A 225 26.94 1.59 1.65
CA SER A 225 26.58 0.41 2.46
C SER A 225 27.34 0.28 3.79
N ASP A 226 28.49 0.94 3.91
CA ASP A 226 29.31 1.04 5.13
C ASP A 226 29.00 2.30 5.98
N ASN A 227 27.94 3.03 5.63
CA ASN A 227 27.51 4.31 6.20
C ASN A 227 28.48 5.50 5.99
N SER A 228 29.52 5.35 5.16
CA SER A 228 30.33 6.49 4.73
C SER A 228 29.55 7.41 3.80
N ILE A 229 29.83 8.71 3.83
CA ILE A 229 29.18 9.69 2.94
C ILE A 229 29.69 9.48 1.51
N ASP A 230 28.77 9.25 0.58
CA ASP A 230 29.09 9.21 -0.85
C ASP A 230 29.31 10.62 -1.38
N GLN A 231 30.58 10.98 -1.60
CA GLN A 231 30.96 12.30 -2.12
C GLN A 231 30.31 12.61 -3.47
N GLN A 232 29.98 11.58 -4.28
CA GLN A 232 29.37 11.78 -5.59
C GLN A 232 27.94 12.34 -5.52
N MET A 233 27.30 12.25 -4.34
CA MET A 233 25.97 12.80 -4.08
C MET A 233 25.96 14.31 -3.80
N CYS A 234 27.10 14.98 -3.89
CA CYS A 234 27.13 16.44 -3.96
C CYS A 234 26.17 16.94 -5.05
N TYR A 235 25.29 17.86 -4.70
CA TYR A 235 24.27 18.36 -5.64
C TYR A 235 24.04 19.87 -5.49
N TYR A 236 23.45 20.47 -6.53
CA TYR A 236 22.93 21.83 -6.49
C TYR A 236 21.68 21.94 -7.38
N ASN A 237 20.85 22.95 -7.11
CA ASN A 237 19.59 23.16 -7.83
C ASN A 237 19.76 24.29 -8.83
N ALA A 238 19.47 24.02 -10.09
CA ALA A 238 19.64 24.97 -11.18
C ALA A 238 18.29 25.22 -11.86
N PRO A 239 17.50 26.19 -11.36
CA PRO A 239 16.34 26.68 -12.09
C PRO A 239 16.77 27.37 -13.39
N ASP A 240 15.85 27.44 -14.36
CA ASP A 240 16.08 28.29 -15.53
C ASP A 240 16.21 29.78 -15.15
N ASN A 241 16.76 30.60 -16.06
CA ASN A 241 17.14 31.98 -15.74
C ASN A 241 15.96 32.91 -15.39
N GLU A 242 14.70 32.50 -15.60
CA GLU A 242 13.53 33.37 -15.48
C GLU A 242 12.60 33.00 -14.30
N HIS A 243 12.83 31.86 -13.64
CA HIS A 243 11.88 31.33 -12.65
C HIS A 243 12.49 31.04 -11.28
N GLN A 244 11.63 31.08 -10.26
CA GLN A 244 11.95 30.62 -8.91
C GLN A 244 11.55 29.16 -8.77
N GLN A 245 12.48 28.35 -8.26
CA GLN A 245 12.24 26.93 -8.00
C GLN A 245 11.86 26.73 -6.53
N TYR A 246 10.65 26.22 -6.32
CA TYR A 246 10.10 25.88 -5.01
C TYR A 246 10.10 24.37 -4.85
N MET A 247 10.65 23.88 -3.75
CA MET A 247 10.83 22.46 -3.50
C MET A 247 10.47 22.09 -2.07
N LEU A 248 9.70 21.01 -1.89
CA LEU A 248 9.61 20.36 -0.60
C LEU A 248 10.83 19.47 -0.40
N VAL A 249 11.46 19.57 0.76
CA VAL A 249 12.66 18.77 1.07
C VAL A 249 12.46 18.04 2.38
N LYS A 250 12.75 16.73 2.35
CA LYS A 250 12.72 15.85 3.51
C LYS A 250 14.02 15.05 3.55
N ARG A 251 14.71 15.11 4.68
CA ARG A 251 15.94 14.33 4.93
C ARG A 251 15.73 13.33 6.06
N PHE A 252 16.36 12.18 5.93
CA PHE A 252 16.30 11.10 6.93
C PHE A 252 17.68 10.76 7.44
N TYR A 253 17.83 10.63 8.76
CA TYR A 253 19.09 10.37 9.45
C TYR A 253 19.06 9.01 10.17
N LEU A 254 20.23 8.44 10.42
CA LEU A 254 20.34 7.28 11.31
C LEU A 254 19.94 7.70 12.73
N ASN A 255 19.22 6.80 13.40
CA ASN A 255 18.87 6.93 14.80
C ASN A 255 19.22 5.62 15.50
N ASP A 256 20.21 5.64 16.39
CA ASP A 256 20.70 4.43 17.05
C ASP A 256 19.66 3.82 18.02
N GLU A 257 18.68 4.61 18.46
CA GLU A 257 17.63 4.17 19.38
C GLU A 257 16.39 3.65 18.66
N LEU A 258 16.23 3.98 17.37
CA LEU A 258 15.04 3.68 16.60
C LEU A 258 15.38 2.96 15.30
N PRO A 259 14.82 1.77 15.09
CA PRO A 259 14.94 1.08 13.81
C PRO A 259 14.21 1.88 12.72
N MET A 260 15.02 2.27 11.72
CA MET A 260 14.66 3.22 10.67
C MET A 260 13.56 2.71 9.75
N TYR A 261 13.62 1.44 9.34
CA TYR A 261 12.72 0.87 8.33
C TYR A 261 11.44 0.27 8.93
N ARG A 262 10.32 0.45 8.21
CA ARG A 262 8.96 0.14 8.73
C ARG A 262 7.97 -0.47 7.74
N LYS A 263 8.33 -0.73 6.48
CA LYS A 263 7.36 -1.36 5.56
C LYS A 263 6.97 -2.75 6.04
N THR A 264 5.68 -3.04 5.92
CA THR A 264 5.12 -4.39 6.10
C THR A 264 5.34 -5.24 4.85
N LEU A 265 5.18 -6.56 4.94
CA LEU A 265 5.31 -7.46 3.78
C LEU A 265 4.34 -7.12 2.65
N SER A 266 3.11 -6.78 3.01
CA SER A 266 2.12 -6.29 2.07
C SER A 266 2.58 -5.06 1.29
N GLU A 267 3.28 -4.13 1.95
CA GLU A 267 3.87 -2.95 1.30
C GLU A 267 5.12 -3.27 0.46
N MET A 268 5.62 -4.51 0.51
CA MET A 268 6.70 -5.05 -0.32
C MET A 268 6.19 -5.85 -1.54
N VAL A 269 4.88 -6.10 -1.63
CA VAL A 269 4.28 -6.69 -2.83
C VAL A 269 4.46 -5.72 -3.99
N GLU A 270 4.95 -6.18 -5.13
CA GLU A 270 5.12 -5.36 -6.33
C GLU A 270 3.82 -4.65 -6.72
N ASN A 271 3.94 -3.44 -7.26
CA ASN A 271 2.81 -2.74 -7.85
C ASN A 271 2.76 -3.02 -9.36
N TYR A 272 1.56 -3.22 -9.89
CA TYR A 272 1.34 -3.62 -11.30
C TYR A 272 0.85 -2.44 -12.14
N THR A 273 0.27 -1.44 -11.48
CA THR A 273 -0.25 -0.22 -12.08
C THR A 273 0.21 0.99 -11.29
N GLU A 274 0.13 2.16 -11.92
CA GLU A 274 0.61 3.41 -11.33
C GLU A 274 -0.15 3.76 -10.04
N LEU A 275 -1.48 3.75 -10.06
CA LEU A 275 -2.31 4.07 -8.89
C LEU A 275 -2.69 2.82 -8.08
N GLY A 276 -2.78 1.65 -8.70
CA GLY A 276 -3.26 0.44 -8.03
C GLY A 276 -4.77 0.37 -7.85
N ILE A 277 -5.54 1.33 -8.39
CA ILE A 277 -7.01 1.33 -8.39
C ILE A 277 -7.59 1.70 -9.76
N HIS A 278 -8.73 1.10 -10.13
CA HIS A 278 -9.47 1.46 -11.35
C HIS A 278 -10.96 1.12 -11.22
N LYS A 279 -11.84 2.10 -11.50
CA LYS A 279 -13.30 1.88 -11.44
C LYS A 279 -13.89 1.74 -12.84
N ILE A 280 -14.77 0.76 -13.03
CA ILE A 280 -15.47 0.49 -14.29
C ILE A 280 -16.97 0.33 -14.10
N GLN A 281 -17.71 0.50 -15.20
CA GLN A 281 -19.11 0.10 -15.31
C GLN A 281 -19.18 -1.26 -16.03
N LEU A 282 -19.85 -2.24 -15.44
CA LEU A 282 -20.06 -3.55 -16.04
C LEU A 282 -21.32 -3.55 -16.93
N PRO A 283 -21.34 -4.37 -18.00
CA PRO A 283 -22.51 -4.52 -18.85
C PRO A 283 -23.71 -5.10 -18.11
N ASN A 284 -24.90 -4.62 -18.48
CA ASN A 284 -26.16 -5.10 -17.89
C ASN A 284 -26.37 -6.61 -18.06
N GLU A 285 -25.90 -7.19 -19.17
CA GLU A 285 -26.00 -8.63 -19.41
C GLU A 285 -25.23 -9.42 -18.34
N PHE A 286 -23.97 -9.06 -18.11
CA PHE A 286 -23.14 -9.66 -17.06
C PHE A 286 -23.78 -9.50 -15.68
N MET A 287 -24.22 -8.28 -15.36
CA MET A 287 -24.82 -7.96 -14.07
C MET A 287 -26.15 -8.67 -13.82
N SER A 288 -26.97 -8.86 -14.86
CA SER A 288 -28.29 -9.47 -14.71
C SER A 288 -28.21 -10.89 -14.14
N THR A 289 -27.19 -11.67 -14.50
CA THR A 289 -26.94 -13.00 -13.94
C THR A 289 -26.73 -12.95 -12.42
N LEU A 290 -25.87 -12.04 -11.95
CA LEU A 290 -25.55 -11.89 -10.52
C LEU A 290 -26.74 -11.34 -9.73
N THR A 291 -27.42 -10.31 -10.26
CA THR A 291 -28.57 -9.70 -9.61
C THR A 291 -29.76 -10.66 -9.53
N ASN A 292 -30.01 -11.45 -10.58
CA ASN A 292 -31.05 -12.49 -10.57
C ASN A 292 -30.73 -13.60 -9.57
N PHE A 293 -29.47 -14.05 -9.51
CA PHE A 293 -29.02 -15.01 -8.51
C PHE A 293 -29.21 -14.47 -7.09
N TYR A 294 -28.78 -13.25 -6.82
CA TYR A 294 -28.95 -12.59 -5.53
C TYR A 294 -30.42 -12.55 -5.08
N HIS A 295 -31.32 -12.08 -5.93
CA HIS A 295 -32.74 -11.97 -5.57
C HIS A 295 -33.43 -13.33 -5.41
N SER A 296 -33.08 -14.31 -6.26
CA SER A 296 -33.67 -15.65 -6.20
C SER A 296 -33.22 -16.44 -4.98
N ASN A 297 -32.03 -16.14 -4.45
CA ASN A 297 -31.42 -16.88 -3.33
C ASN A 297 -31.34 -16.05 -2.03
N LYS A 298 -32.05 -14.92 -1.94
CA LYS A 298 -32.04 -14.06 -0.75
C LYS A 298 -32.38 -14.79 0.55
N ASN A 299 -33.24 -15.81 0.48
CA ASN A 299 -33.64 -16.62 1.64
C ASN A 299 -32.62 -17.71 2.03
N LEU A 300 -31.57 -17.91 1.23
CA LEU A 300 -30.48 -18.87 1.46
C LEU A 300 -29.22 -18.19 2.01
N GLN A 301 -29.34 -16.93 2.42
CA GLN A 301 -28.26 -16.19 3.04
C GLN A 301 -27.91 -16.78 4.41
N GLU A 302 -26.63 -17.05 4.61
CA GLU A 302 -26.10 -17.53 5.88
C GLU A 302 -25.42 -16.38 6.63
N ASP A 303 -25.66 -16.29 7.93
CA ASP A 303 -25.06 -15.27 8.79
C ASP A 303 -23.54 -15.48 8.92
N GLU A 304 -22.75 -14.45 8.63
CA GLU A 304 -21.31 -14.40 8.90
C GLU A 304 -21.09 -13.65 10.22
N PHE A 305 -20.92 -14.39 11.32
CA PHE A 305 -20.56 -13.79 12.61
C PHE A 305 -19.07 -13.48 12.66
N SER A 306 -18.75 -12.21 12.87
CA SER A 306 -17.37 -11.76 12.99
C SER A 306 -16.77 -12.10 14.35
N GLY A 307 -15.61 -12.77 14.32
CA GLY A 307 -14.77 -12.99 15.50
C GLY A 307 -14.09 -11.70 15.99
N GLU A 308 -13.37 -11.76 17.12
CA GLU A 308 -12.65 -10.59 17.65
C GLU A 308 -11.57 -10.08 16.68
N ASP A 309 -10.98 -10.97 15.88
CA ASP A 309 -9.90 -10.69 14.92
C ASP A 309 -10.38 -10.45 13.48
N ASP A 310 -11.69 -10.48 13.24
CA ASP A 310 -12.26 -10.23 11.91
C ASP A 310 -12.22 -8.72 11.55
N PHE A 311 -12.07 -8.45 10.25
CA PHE A 311 -12.04 -7.11 9.68
C PHE A 311 -13.43 -6.50 9.60
N ILE A 312 -14.47 -7.32 9.48
CA ILE A 312 -15.86 -6.87 9.46
C ILE A 312 -16.38 -6.85 10.90
N LYS A 313 -17.06 -5.77 11.32
CA LYS A 313 -17.67 -5.66 12.64
C LYS A 313 -18.99 -4.93 12.59
N THR A 314 -19.78 -5.08 13.65
CA THR A 314 -20.96 -4.25 13.93
C THR A 314 -20.92 -3.78 15.38
N SER A 315 -21.56 -2.64 15.64
CA SER A 315 -21.77 -2.14 17.01
C SER A 315 -22.92 -2.86 17.72
N GLU A 316 -23.71 -3.66 17.01
CA GLU A 316 -24.84 -4.39 17.58
C GLU A 316 -24.42 -5.76 18.12
N LYS A 317 -24.94 -6.11 19.30
CA LYS A 317 -24.64 -7.40 19.93
C LYS A 317 -25.51 -8.50 19.32
N ASN A 318 -24.91 -9.66 19.06
CA ASN A 318 -25.58 -10.87 18.57
C ASN A 318 -26.28 -10.71 17.21
N ILE A 319 -25.86 -9.74 16.40
CA ILE A 319 -26.33 -9.54 15.03
C ILE A 319 -25.12 -9.74 14.13
N ALA A 320 -25.26 -10.58 13.11
CA ALA A 320 -24.22 -10.76 12.12
C ALA A 320 -24.10 -9.47 11.29
N PRO A 321 -22.89 -8.88 11.17
CA PRO A 321 -22.70 -7.70 10.34
C PRO A 321 -22.96 -8.01 8.86
N THR A 322 -22.64 -9.22 8.41
CA THR A 322 -22.85 -9.65 7.04
C THR A 322 -23.60 -10.96 6.95
N THR A 323 -24.23 -11.16 5.80
CA THR A 323 -24.65 -12.47 5.34
C THR A 323 -23.96 -12.81 4.03
N MET A 324 -23.81 -14.10 3.74
CA MET A 324 -23.22 -14.59 2.49
C MET A 324 -24.20 -15.52 1.78
N THR A 325 -24.29 -15.38 0.45
CA THR A 325 -24.83 -16.43 -0.41
C THR A 325 -23.69 -16.97 -1.27
N THR A 326 -23.28 -18.21 -0.99
CA THR A 326 -22.25 -18.91 -1.77
C THR A 326 -22.67 -19.02 -3.23
N LEU A 327 -21.76 -18.64 -4.14
CA LEU A 327 -22.00 -18.83 -5.56
C LEU A 327 -21.73 -20.30 -5.93
N PRO A 328 -22.58 -20.94 -6.74
CA PRO A 328 -22.27 -22.25 -7.30
C PRO A 328 -21.06 -22.15 -8.25
N GLU A 329 -20.32 -23.25 -8.40
CA GLU A 329 -19.06 -23.33 -9.17
C GLU A 329 -19.16 -22.67 -10.56
N HIS A 330 -20.19 -23.00 -11.35
CA HIS A 330 -20.39 -22.40 -12.67
C HIS A 330 -20.57 -20.87 -12.66
N LEU A 331 -21.06 -20.27 -11.57
CA LEU A 331 -21.13 -18.81 -11.44
C LEU A 331 -19.81 -18.22 -10.93
N CYS A 332 -19.03 -18.95 -10.13
CA CYS A 332 -17.66 -18.57 -9.81
C CYS A 332 -16.82 -18.52 -11.08
N ASP A 333 -16.87 -19.59 -11.90
CA ASP A 333 -16.18 -19.67 -13.19
C ASP A 333 -16.63 -18.53 -14.12
N TYR A 334 -17.94 -18.28 -14.22
CA TYR A 334 -18.47 -17.18 -15.01
C TYR A 334 -17.93 -15.80 -14.59
N VAL A 335 -17.80 -15.55 -13.28
CA VAL A 335 -17.21 -14.30 -12.77
C VAL A 335 -15.72 -14.26 -13.07
N HIS A 336 -14.97 -15.35 -12.83
CA HIS A 336 -13.54 -15.40 -13.12
C HIS A 336 -13.24 -15.21 -14.60
N ASP A 337 -13.90 -15.97 -15.48
CA ASP A 337 -13.73 -15.92 -16.94
C ASP A 337 -14.01 -14.52 -17.50
N TYR A 338 -14.98 -13.81 -16.93
CA TYR A 338 -15.32 -12.46 -17.36
C TYR A 338 -14.32 -11.42 -16.83
N MET A 339 -13.95 -11.50 -15.55
CA MET A 339 -13.14 -10.48 -14.90
C MET A 339 -11.65 -10.60 -15.23
N GLN A 340 -11.14 -11.81 -15.46
CA GLN A 340 -9.73 -12.06 -15.73
C GLN A 340 -9.16 -11.22 -16.88
N PRO A 341 -9.72 -11.24 -18.11
CA PRO A 341 -9.14 -10.46 -19.21
C PRO A 341 -9.18 -8.95 -18.98
N LEU A 342 -10.15 -8.45 -18.20
CA LEU A 342 -10.22 -7.04 -17.83
C LEU A 342 -9.11 -6.65 -16.85
N LEU A 343 -8.86 -7.51 -15.86
CA LEU A 343 -7.79 -7.31 -14.87
C LEU A 343 -6.41 -7.48 -15.49
N GLU A 344 -6.21 -8.46 -16.38
CA GLU A 344 -4.97 -8.63 -17.14
C GLU A 344 -4.70 -7.42 -18.04
N SER A 345 -5.72 -6.90 -18.72
CA SER A 345 -5.58 -5.68 -19.52
C SER A 345 -5.24 -4.45 -18.68
N TRP A 346 -5.78 -4.36 -17.46
CA TRP A 346 -5.51 -3.24 -16.56
C TRP A 346 -4.10 -3.32 -15.95
N THR A 347 -3.69 -4.50 -15.52
CA THR A 347 -2.40 -4.74 -14.85
C THR A 347 -1.23 -4.96 -15.80
N GLY A 348 -1.49 -5.28 -17.06
CA GLY A 348 -0.45 -5.62 -18.04
C GLY A 348 0.27 -6.95 -17.76
N THR A 349 -0.27 -7.80 -16.89
CA THR A 349 0.31 -9.12 -16.56
C THR A 349 -0.74 -10.23 -16.65
N LEU A 350 -0.28 -11.47 -16.84
CA LEU A 350 -1.15 -12.65 -16.85
C LEU A 350 -1.49 -13.08 -15.42
N LEU A 351 -2.74 -13.46 -15.21
CA LEU A 351 -3.28 -13.76 -13.90
C LEU A 351 -3.76 -15.22 -13.81
N GLU A 352 -3.71 -15.78 -12.61
CA GLU A 352 -4.41 -17.01 -12.25
C GLU A 352 -5.53 -16.68 -11.25
N ALA A 353 -6.72 -17.22 -11.53
CA ALA A 353 -7.87 -17.12 -10.64
C ALA A 353 -7.59 -17.84 -9.32
N THR A 354 -7.89 -17.20 -8.20
CA THR A 354 -7.71 -17.81 -6.87
C THR A 354 -9.02 -18.06 -6.17
N TYR A 355 -9.82 -17.02 -5.94
CA TYR A 355 -11.06 -17.16 -5.16
C TYR A 355 -12.18 -16.25 -5.67
N VAL A 356 -13.37 -16.85 -5.78
CA VAL A 356 -14.67 -16.17 -5.72
C VAL A 356 -15.49 -16.95 -4.69
N TYR A 357 -15.98 -16.27 -3.66
CA TYR A 357 -16.70 -16.94 -2.58
C TYR A 357 -18.21 -16.94 -2.85
N GLY A 358 -18.78 -15.74 -3.02
CA GLY A 358 -20.22 -15.55 -3.05
C GLY A 358 -20.61 -14.08 -3.08
N ILE A 359 -21.89 -13.84 -2.87
CA ILE A 359 -22.44 -12.49 -2.70
C ILE A 359 -22.53 -12.20 -1.19
N ARG A 360 -21.65 -11.33 -0.69
CA ARG A 360 -21.68 -10.83 0.68
C ARG A 360 -22.60 -9.61 0.76
N THR A 361 -23.54 -9.63 1.70
CA THR A 361 -24.42 -8.51 2.00
C THR A 361 -24.07 -7.91 3.34
N TYR A 362 -23.70 -6.63 3.38
CA TYR A 362 -23.52 -5.87 4.61
C TYR A 362 -24.86 -5.32 5.10
N HIS A 363 -25.10 -5.46 6.40
CA HIS A 363 -26.30 -5.00 7.08
C HIS A 363 -26.03 -3.71 7.86
N ASN A 364 -27.09 -3.02 8.25
CA ASN A 364 -27.00 -1.75 8.97
C ASN A 364 -25.96 -1.78 10.10
N LYS A 365 -25.19 -0.71 10.24
CA LYS A 365 -24.09 -0.53 11.20
C LYS A 365 -22.87 -1.43 11.00
N SER A 366 -22.77 -2.14 9.87
CA SER A 366 -21.54 -2.80 9.47
C SER A 366 -20.41 -1.81 9.28
N ILE A 367 -19.22 -2.20 9.71
CA ILE A 367 -17.96 -1.48 9.54
C ILE A 367 -16.98 -2.48 8.96
N LEU A 368 -16.23 -2.07 7.94
CA LEU A 368 -15.06 -2.79 7.44
C LEU A 368 -13.81 -2.06 7.89
N LYS A 369 -13.03 -2.67 8.78
CA LYS A 369 -11.80 -2.09 9.30
C LYS A 369 -10.72 -1.94 8.21
N PRO A 370 -9.74 -1.04 8.40
CA PRO A 370 -8.51 -1.03 7.60
C PRO A 370 -7.81 -2.38 7.62
N HIS A 371 -7.61 -2.93 6.43
CA HIS A 371 -6.91 -4.18 6.20
C HIS A 371 -6.30 -4.21 4.80
N ARG A 372 -5.51 -5.25 4.55
CA ARG A 372 -5.02 -5.65 3.23
C ARG A 372 -5.35 -7.11 3.03
N ASP A 373 -5.49 -7.52 1.78
CA ASP A 373 -5.83 -8.90 1.48
C ASP A 373 -4.61 -9.84 1.61
N ARG A 374 -4.88 -11.14 1.57
CA ARG A 374 -3.88 -12.19 1.73
C ARG A 374 -2.78 -12.09 0.67
N ILE A 375 -1.56 -11.82 1.12
CA ILE A 375 -0.38 -11.67 0.26
C ILE A 375 -0.01 -12.92 -0.53
N ALA A 376 -0.58 -14.09 -0.24
CA ALA A 376 -0.28 -15.32 -0.98
C ALA A 376 -1.20 -15.56 -2.18
N THR A 377 -2.42 -15.01 -2.15
CA THR A 377 -3.52 -15.44 -3.03
C THR A 377 -4.39 -14.31 -3.56
N HIS A 378 -4.34 -13.11 -2.97
CA HIS A 378 -5.26 -12.01 -3.24
C HIS A 378 -4.48 -10.75 -3.64
N ILE A 379 -3.66 -10.88 -4.69
CA ILE A 379 -2.77 -9.78 -5.12
C ILE A 379 -3.56 -8.73 -5.89
N ILE A 380 -4.37 -9.19 -6.85
CA ILE A 380 -5.21 -8.38 -7.71
C ILE A 380 -6.66 -8.79 -7.46
N SER A 381 -7.52 -7.84 -7.13
CA SER A 381 -8.90 -8.13 -6.81
C SER A 381 -9.86 -7.16 -7.46
N CYS A 382 -11.12 -7.57 -7.57
CA CYS A 382 -12.21 -6.66 -7.86
C CYS A 382 -13.39 -6.83 -6.90
N ILE A 383 -13.98 -5.69 -6.52
CA ILE A 383 -15.27 -5.63 -5.83
C ILE A 383 -16.31 -5.26 -6.88
N ILE A 384 -17.34 -6.10 -7.02
CA ILE A 384 -18.48 -5.86 -7.91
C ILE A 384 -19.69 -5.54 -7.03
N ASN A 385 -20.28 -4.35 -7.18
CA ASN A 385 -21.51 -4.02 -6.47
C ASN A 385 -22.72 -4.60 -7.21
N VAL A 386 -23.38 -5.60 -6.60
CA VAL A 386 -24.51 -6.32 -7.21
C VAL A 386 -25.83 -5.63 -6.92
N TYR A 387 -25.99 -5.16 -5.70
CA TYR A 387 -27.22 -4.54 -5.22
C TYR A 387 -26.93 -3.65 -4.02
N GLN A 388 -27.70 -2.56 -3.86
CA GLN A 388 -27.65 -1.76 -2.65
C GLN A 388 -29.03 -1.17 -2.33
N ASP A 389 -29.31 -1.01 -1.04
CA ASP A 389 -30.49 -0.39 -0.46
C ASP A 389 -30.02 0.46 0.71
N VAL A 390 -29.64 1.70 0.40
CA VAL A 390 -28.84 2.57 1.26
C VAL A 390 -29.61 3.84 1.59
N ASP A 391 -29.50 4.31 2.83
CA ASP A 391 -30.00 5.62 3.25
C ASP A 391 -28.96 6.71 3.00
N MET A 392 -27.66 6.36 3.11
CA MET A 392 -26.53 7.21 2.76
C MET A 392 -25.49 6.45 1.94
N GLU A 393 -24.71 7.17 1.11
CA GLU A 393 -23.59 6.58 0.40
C GLU A 393 -22.58 5.99 1.38
N TRP A 394 -22.08 4.80 1.04
CA TRP A 394 -21.08 4.09 1.82
C TRP A 394 -19.83 3.94 0.95
N PRO A 395 -18.83 4.83 1.06
CA PRO A 395 -17.65 4.79 0.21
C PRO A 395 -16.61 3.79 0.70
N LEU A 396 -15.90 3.15 -0.23
CA LEU A 396 -14.65 2.45 0.03
C LEU A 396 -13.53 3.48 0.23
N GLN A 397 -12.92 3.50 1.41
CA GLN A 397 -11.70 4.24 1.69
C GLN A 397 -10.51 3.36 1.30
N ILE A 398 -9.65 3.83 0.40
CA ILE A 398 -8.49 3.06 -0.09
C ILE A 398 -7.27 3.97 -0.29
N GLU A 399 -6.09 3.53 0.13
CA GLU A 399 -4.83 4.20 -0.21
C GLU A 399 -4.31 3.70 -1.56
N ASP A 400 -3.89 4.61 -2.45
CA ASP A 400 -3.26 4.26 -3.73
C ASP A 400 -1.76 3.92 -3.56
N ASN A 401 -1.08 3.58 -4.66
CA ASN A 401 0.34 3.26 -4.66
C ASN A 401 1.28 4.43 -4.28
N PHE A 402 0.75 5.66 -4.22
CA PHE A 402 1.44 6.84 -3.68
C PHE A 402 0.97 7.18 -2.26
N TYR A 403 0.25 6.27 -1.59
CA TYR A 403 -0.34 6.42 -0.26
C TYR A 403 -1.38 7.54 -0.16
N ARG A 404 -1.91 8.04 -1.28
CA ARG A 404 -2.99 9.03 -1.27
C ARG A 404 -4.31 8.31 -0.97
N LYS A 405 -5.12 8.91 -0.09
CA LYS A 405 -6.42 8.36 0.30
C LYS A 405 -7.48 8.73 -0.71
N HIS A 406 -8.26 7.74 -1.13
CA HIS A 406 -9.39 7.87 -2.04
C HIS A 406 -10.67 7.41 -1.35
N SER A 407 -11.77 8.11 -1.62
CA SER A 407 -13.12 7.75 -1.19
C SER A 407 -13.95 7.35 -2.41
N VAL A 408 -14.06 6.05 -2.68
CA VAL A 408 -14.69 5.52 -3.90
C VAL A 408 -16.12 5.08 -3.62
N ILE A 409 -17.07 5.71 -4.29
CA ILE A 409 -18.48 5.30 -4.29
C ILE A 409 -18.72 4.33 -5.44
N LEU A 410 -19.34 3.19 -5.12
CA LEU A 410 -19.83 2.19 -6.07
C LEU A 410 -21.37 2.15 -6.05
N LYS A 411 -21.96 2.08 -7.24
CA LYS A 411 -23.38 1.83 -7.51
C LYS A 411 -23.57 0.43 -8.09
N PRO A 412 -24.81 -0.13 -8.06
CA PRO A 412 -25.07 -1.43 -8.67
C PRO A 412 -24.65 -1.47 -10.13
N GLY A 413 -23.85 -2.48 -10.48
CA GLY A 413 -23.25 -2.62 -11.81
C GLY A 413 -21.89 -1.96 -11.97
N GLU A 414 -21.41 -1.18 -11.01
CA GLU A 414 -20.03 -0.71 -10.99
C GLU A 414 -19.12 -1.74 -10.30
N ALA A 415 -17.86 -1.78 -10.73
CA ALA A 415 -16.81 -2.53 -10.08
C ALA A 415 -15.56 -1.67 -9.89
N ILE A 416 -14.80 -1.95 -8.82
CA ILE A 416 -13.46 -1.40 -8.62
C ILE A 416 -12.44 -2.52 -8.64
N PHE A 417 -11.39 -2.32 -9.41
CA PHE A 417 -10.18 -3.13 -9.43
C PHE A 417 -9.17 -2.49 -8.49
N TYR A 418 -8.44 -3.31 -7.74
CA TYR A 418 -7.44 -2.82 -6.82
C TYR A 418 -6.37 -3.87 -6.52
N GLU A 419 -5.15 -3.40 -6.25
CA GLU A 419 -4.00 -4.21 -5.82
C GLU A 419 -4.14 -4.58 -4.33
N SER A 420 -5.11 -5.42 -4.03
CA SER A 420 -5.67 -5.66 -2.69
C SER A 420 -4.69 -6.15 -1.63
N ALA A 421 -3.67 -6.93 -2.01
CA ALA A 421 -2.64 -7.37 -1.06
C ALA A 421 -1.74 -6.22 -0.60
N ARG A 422 -1.64 -5.16 -1.41
CA ARG A 422 -0.74 -4.03 -1.23
C ARG A 422 -1.45 -2.81 -0.64
N LEU A 423 -2.66 -2.52 -1.14
CA LEU A 423 -3.40 -1.31 -0.82
C LEU A 423 -4.28 -1.51 0.42
N GLU A 424 -4.06 -0.67 1.42
CA GLU A 424 -4.92 -0.64 2.60
C GLU A 424 -6.28 -0.09 2.23
N HIS A 425 -7.33 -0.80 2.63
CA HIS A 425 -8.70 -0.41 2.30
C HIS A 425 -9.69 -0.74 3.42
N SER A 426 -10.80 0.01 3.46
CA SER A 426 -11.78 -0.04 4.54
C SER A 426 -13.10 0.64 4.19
N ARG A 427 -14.09 0.45 5.06
CA ARG A 427 -15.33 1.24 5.14
C ARG A 427 -15.56 1.55 6.63
N VAL A 428 -14.83 2.54 7.13
CA VAL A 428 -14.74 2.85 8.56
C VAL A 428 -16.00 3.50 9.12
N GLU A 429 -16.72 4.27 8.30
CA GLU A 429 -18.02 4.80 8.68
C GLU A 429 -19.04 3.67 8.74
N PRO A 430 -19.91 3.59 9.77
CA PRO A 430 -20.94 2.55 9.83
C PRO A 430 -21.89 2.64 8.64
N PHE A 431 -22.18 1.50 8.01
CA PHE A 431 -23.18 1.41 6.94
C PHE A 431 -24.55 1.89 7.43
N GLN A 432 -25.20 2.76 6.65
CA GLN A 432 -26.56 3.24 6.92
C GLN A 432 -27.49 2.83 5.78
N GLY A 433 -28.28 1.79 6.02
CA GLY A 433 -29.18 1.22 5.04
C GLY A 433 -29.62 -0.19 5.40
N ARG A 434 -30.31 -0.85 4.48
CA ARG A 434 -30.82 -2.21 4.66
C ARG A 434 -29.90 -3.29 4.08
N ALA A 435 -29.22 -3.01 2.98
CA ALA A 435 -28.35 -3.99 2.33
C ALA A 435 -27.30 -3.33 1.44
N TYR A 436 -26.07 -3.84 1.46
CA TYR A 436 -25.02 -3.52 0.49
C TYR A 436 -24.37 -4.81 0.03
N ALA A 437 -24.67 -5.28 -1.18
CA ALA A 437 -24.32 -6.62 -1.66
C ALA A 437 -23.20 -6.57 -2.72
N ASN A 438 -22.09 -7.25 -2.43
CA ASN A 438 -20.91 -7.30 -3.30
C ASN A 438 -20.48 -8.74 -3.60
N VAL A 439 -19.90 -8.94 -4.79
CA VAL A 439 -19.03 -10.08 -5.09
C VAL A 439 -17.58 -9.63 -4.98
N PHE A 440 -16.75 -10.47 -4.37
CA PHE A 440 -15.30 -10.30 -4.31
C PHE A 440 -14.66 -11.40 -5.16
N CYS A 441 -13.82 -10.98 -6.09
CA CYS A 441 -13.13 -11.87 -7.02
C CYS A 441 -11.63 -11.56 -6.98
N HIS A 442 -10.83 -12.60 -6.83
CA HIS A 442 -9.42 -12.50 -6.49
C HIS A 442 -8.55 -13.30 -7.46
N PHE A 443 -7.37 -12.74 -7.73
CA PHE A 443 -6.36 -13.27 -8.62
C PHE A 443 -4.96 -13.06 -8.03
N LYS A 444 -3.99 -13.80 -8.57
CA LYS A 444 -2.57 -13.49 -8.42
C LYS A 444 -1.87 -13.60 -9.78
N PRO A 445 -0.74 -12.90 -9.98
CA PRO A 445 0.07 -13.09 -11.18
C PRO A 445 0.62 -14.50 -11.28
N ILE A 446 0.71 -15.02 -12.50
CA ILE A 446 1.30 -16.33 -12.76
C ILE A 446 2.76 -16.33 -12.32
N GLY A 447 3.14 -17.31 -11.50
CA GLY A 447 4.51 -17.44 -10.98
C GLY A 447 4.83 -16.50 -9.81
N TYR A 448 3.83 -15.80 -9.27
CA TYR A 448 4.00 -14.96 -8.10
C TYR A 448 4.50 -15.74 -6.89
N VAL A 449 5.53 -15.21 -6.24
CA VAL A 449 6.08 -15.70 -4.97
C VAL A 449 5.93 -14.57 -3.95
N PRO A 450 5.30 -14.83 -2.78
CA PRO A 450 5.19 -13.82 -1.74
C PRO A 450 6.56 -13.31 -1.28
N PRO A 451 6.68 -12.03 -0.87
CA PRO A 451 7.86 -11.54 -0.19
C PRO A 451 8.23 -12.44 1.00
N ASP A 452 9.39 -13.09 0.96
CA ASP A 452 9.84 -14.10 1.94
C ASP A 452 9.94 -13.52 3.36
N TYR A 453 9.53 -14.22 4.40
CA TYR A 453 9.82 -13.77 5.78
C TYR A 453 11.30 -14.07 6.10
N ILE A 454 12.26 -13.30 5.56
CA ILE A 454 13.70 -13.48 5.87
C ILE A 454 14.06 -12.85 7.22
#